data_AF-A0A9D4F1I2-F1
#
_entry.id   AF-A0A9D4F1I2-F1
#
_cell.length_a   1.000
_cell.length_b   1.000
_cell.length_c   1.000
_cell.angle_alpha   90.00
_cell.angle_beta   90.00
_cell.angle_gamma   90.00
#
_symmetry.space_group_name_H-M   'P 1'
#
loop_
_entity.id
_entity.type
_entity.pdbx_description
1 polymer ?
#
loop_
_entity_poly.entity_id
_entity_poly.type
_entity_poly.pdbx_seq_one_letter_code
_entity_poly.pdbx_strand_id
1 'polypeptide(L)'
;MNVDEDTEEDFTNLAECSETRPGHRAKKNSAVTCQKWSSDEEKEIRQLFEKYFVENRRPTPKQCLKAMQISKKKGGVIHLRKKDVLKRKKCTE
;
A
#
# COMPACT_ATOMS: atom_id res chain seq x y z
N MET A 1 -48.66 -37.31 33.90
CA MET A 1 -47.55 -37.40 32.94
C MET A 1 -47.92 -36.46 31.81
N ASN A 2 -47.12 -35.40 31.66
CA ASN A 2 -47.31 -34.39 30.62
C ASN A 2 -47.11 -35.03 29.25
N VAL A 3 -47.96 -34.64 28.29
CA VAL A 3 -47.81 -34.98 26.88
C VAL A 3 -47.16 -33.76 26.24
N ASP A 4 -45.89 -33.89 25.85
CA ASP A 4 -45.12 -32.89 25.14
C ASP A 4 -45.59 -32.84 23.67
N GLU A 5 -46.08 -31.67 23.25
CA GLU A 5 -46.45 -31.30 21.90
C GLU A 5 -45.81 -29.94 21.63
N ASP A 6 -44.68 -29.89 20.91
CA ASP A 6 -44.34 -28.77 20.03
C ASP A 6 -43.21 -29.13 19.04
N THR A 7 -43.65 -29.35 17.80
CA THR A 7 -43.08 -28.86 16.54
C THR A 7 -41.57 -29.00 16.27
N GLU A 8 -41.21 -30.09 15.61
CA GLU A 8 -39.94 -30.22 14.87
C GLU A 8 -40.10 -29.68 13.44
N GLU A 9 -39.54 -28.50 13.16
CA GLU A 9 -39.31 -28.05 11.78
C GLU A 9 -37.92 -27.40 11.65
N ASP A 10 -36.86 -28.22 11.63
CA ASP A 10 -35.52 -27.75 11.23
C ASP A 10 -35.33 -27.95 9.72
N PHE A 11 -35.44 -26.83 9.01
CA PHE A 11 -35.31 -26.67 7.57
C PHE A 11 -33.96 -27.19 7.06
N THR A 12 -33.96 -28.39 6.49
CA THR A 12 -32.88 -28.84 5.62
C THR A 12 -32.96 -28.10 4.28
N ASN A 13 -32.23 -26.99 4.15
CA ASN A 13 -32.05 -26.32 2.85
C ASN A 13 -30.59 -25.94 2.59
N LEU A 14 -29.89 -26.90 1.99
CA LEU A 14 -29.13 -26.78 0.74
C LEU A 14 -28.42 -25.44 0.46
N ALA A 15 -27.10 -25.43 0.69
CA ALA A 15 -26.15 -24.88 -0.27
C ALA A 15 -24.74 -25.39 0.06
N GLU A 16 -24.38 -26.49 -0.59
CA GLU A 16 -23.00 -26.93 -0.75
C GLU A 16 -22.22 -25.85 -1.52
N CYS A 17 -21.66 -24.88 -0.80
CA CYS A 17 -20.76 -23.89 -1.39
C CYS A 17 -19.40 -24.57 -1.57
N SER A 18 -19.19 -25.13 -2.76
CA SER A 18 -17.87 -25.58 -3.21
C SER A 18 -16.97 -24.37 -3.44
N GLU A 19 -16.50 -23.77 -2.35
CA GLU A 19 -15.45 -22.75 -2.39
C GLU A 19 -14.14 -23.41 -2.81
N THR A 20 -13.91 -23.38 -4.13
CA THR A 20 -12.60 -23.62 -4.71
C THR A 20 -11.57 -22.75 -4.01
N ARG A 21 -10.63 -23.39 -3.30
CA ARG A 21 -9.51 -22.73 -2.63
C ARG A 21 -8.82 -21.81 -3.65
N PRO A 22 -8.59 -20.52 -3.35
CA PRO A 22 -7.94 -19.64 -4.31
C PRO A 22 -6.52 -20.14 -4.54
N GLY A 23 -6.29 -20.71 -5.73
CA GLY A 23 -4.98 -21.15 -6.18
C GLY A 23 -3.97 -20.01 -6.00
N HIS A 24 -2.90 -20.30 -5.28
CA HIS A 24 -1.75 -19.39 -5.14
C HIS A 24 -1.20 -19.09 -6.54
N ARG A 25 -1.65 -17.99 -7.14
CA ARG A 25 -1.03 -17.46 -8.36
C ARG A 25 0.39 -17.09 -7.99
N ALA A 26 1.36 -17.83 -8.52
CA ALA A 26 2.77 -17.47 -8.43
C ALA A 26 2.92 -16.04 -8.96
N LYS A 27 3.20 -15.08 -8.07
CA LYS A 27 3.47 -13.70 -8.47
C LYS A 27 4.69 -13.73 -9.38
N LYS A 28 4.49 -13.42 -10.67
CA LYS A 28 5.60 -13.17 -11.60
C LYS A 28 6.57 -12.22 -10.91
N ASN A 29 7.82 -12.63 -10.75
CA ASN A 29 8.90 -11.78 -10.25
C ASN A 29 9.15 -10.71 -11.32
N SER A 30 8.35 -9.65 -11.32
CA SER A 30 8.67 -8.45 -12.10
C SER A 30 10.03 -7.95 -11.60
N ALA A 31 10.99 -7.82 -12.51
CA ALA A 31 12.27 -7.19 -12.19
C ALA A 31 11.99 -5.87 -11.47
N VAL A 32 12.57 -5.70 -10.28
CA VAL A 32 12.43 -4.48 -9.50
C VAL A 32 13.35 -3.45 -10.16
N THR A 33 12.79 -2.61 -11.01
CA THR A 33 13.54 -1.48 -11.58
C THR A 33 13.59 -0.37 -10.54
N CYS A 34 14.80 0.03 -10.14
CA CYS A 34 14.99 1.21 -9.30
C CYS A 34 14.62 2.45 -10.12
N GLN A 35 13.48 3.07 -9.84
CA GLN A 35 13.13 4.33 -10.50
C GLN A 35 14.09 5.42 -10.02
N LYS A 36 14.85 6.01 -10.95
CA LYS A 36 15.65 7.21 -10.68
C LYS A 36 14.72 8.41 -10.47
N TRP A 37 15.17 9.40 -9.71
CA TRP A 37 14.48 10.68 -9.60
C TRP A 37 14.79 11.52 -10.84
N SER A 38 13.78 12.14 -11.42
CA SER A 38 13.91 13.10 -12.50
C SER A 38 14.39 14.44 -11.94
N SER A 39 15.05 15.27 -12.76
CA SER A 39 15.57 16.56 -12.29
C SER A 39 14.50 17.51 -11.73
N ASP A 40 13.26 17.39 -12.21
CA ASP A 40 12.13 18.16 -11.66
C ASP A 40 11.73 17.68 -10.26
N GLU A 41 11.63 16.36 -10.08
CA GLU A 41 11.36 15.74 -8.78
C GLU A 41 12.47 16.10 -7.77
N GLU A 42 13.73 16.08 -8.19
CA GLU A 42 14.86 16.45 -7.32
C GLU A 42 14.80 17.91 -6.86
N LYS A 43 14.42 18.85 -7.76
CA LYS A 43 14.23 20.25 -7.40
C LYS A 43 13.13 20.41 -6.36
N GLU A 44 12.00 19.72 -6.55
CA GLU A 44 10.90 19.77 -5.60
C GLU A 44 11.29 19.18 -4.24
N ILE A 45 12.01 18.05 -4.22
CA ILE A 45 12.51 17.45 -2.96
C ILE A 45 13.44 18.42 -2.24
N ARG A 46 14.36 19.07 -2.96
CA ARG A 46 15.27 20.06 -2.36
C ARG A 46 14.51 21.22 -1.73
N GLN A 47 13.46 21.71 -2.37
CA GLN A 47 12.62 22.79 -1.83
C GLN A 47 11.79 22.33 -0.62
N LEU A 48 11.14 21.18 -0.69
CA LEU A 48 10.26 20.69 0.39
C LEU A 48 11.04 20.27 1.63
N PHE A 49 12.28 19.82 1.47
CA PHE A 49 13.12 19.33 2.55
C PHE A 49 14.34 20.21 2.83
N GLU A 50 14.40 21.45 2.32
CA GLU A 50 15.54 22.37 2.45
C GLU A 50 16.05 22.46 3.90
N LYS A 51 15.13 22.66 4.85
CA LYS A 51 15.43 22.72 6.28
C LYS A 51 16.17 21.47 6.80
N TYR A 52 15.82 20.29 6.30
CA TYR A 52 16.44 19.03 6.71
C TYR A 52 17.84 18.86 6.12
N PHE A 53 18.08 19.39 4.91
CA PHE A 53 19.42 19.44 4.32
C PHE A 53 20.33 20.38 5.11
N VAL A 54 19.84 21.57 5.48
CA VAL A 54 20.61 22.56 6.24
C VAL A 54 20.93 22.05 7.65
N GLU A 55 19.94 21.47 8.34
CA GLU A 55 20.15 20.92 9.69
C GLU A 55 20.91 19.59 9.71
N ASN A 56 21.25 19.05 8.53
CA ASN A 56 21.82 17.71 8.36
C ASN A 56 21.04 16.63 9.12
N ARG A 57 19.70 16.72 9.07
CA ARG A 57 18.76 15.83 9.76
C ARG A 57 17.91 15.07 8.78
N ARG A 58 17.48 13.87 9.17
CA ARG A 58 16.58 13.06 8.34
C ARG A 58 15.12 13.40 8.67
N PRO A 59 14.26 13.65 7.66
CA PRO A 59 12.84 13.87 7.90
C PRO A 59 12.18 12.59 8.43
N THR A 60 11.23 12.75 9.35
CA THR A 60 10.45 11.62 9.87
C THR A 60 9.36 11.21 8.87
N PRO A 61 8.80 9.99 8.96
CA PRO A 61 7.73 9.55 8.05
C PRO A 61 6.52 10.50 8.01
N LYS A 62 6.16 11.09 9.16
CA LYS A 62 5.08 12.08 9.26
C LYS A 62 5.40 13.34 8.43
N GLN A 63 6.65 13.78 8.45
CA GLN A 63 7.09 14.96 7.68
C GLN A 63 7.12 14.67 6.18
N CYS A 64 7.53 13.46 5.79
CA CYS A 64 7.44 13.04 4.39
C CYS A 64 5.99 13.04 3.88
N LEU A 65 5.05 12.54 4.68
CA LEU A 65 3.61 12.59 4.31
C LEU A 65 3.10 14.03 4.18
N LYS A 66 3.53 14.94 5.07
CA LYS A 66 3.19 16.37 4.95
C LYS A 66 3.74 16.96 3.66
N ALA A 67 4.99 16.67 3.31
CA ALA A 67 5.59 17.13 2.05
C ALA A 67 4.81 16.62 0.83
N MET A 68 4.35 15.36 0.83
CA MET A 68 3.49 14.81 -0.22
C MET A 68 2.15 15.53 -0.33
N GLN A 69 1.53 15.90 0.80
CA GLN A 69 0.30 16.70 0.79
C GLN A 69 0.52 18.12 0.26
N ILE A 70 1.65 18.74 0.61
CA ILE A 70 2.03 20.07 0.12
C ILE A 70 2.27 20.00 -1.39
N SER A 71 3.01 19.00 -1.87
CA SER A 71 3.23 18.74 -3.29
C SER A 71 1.90 18.64 -4.05
N LYS A 72 0.95 17.82 -3.55
CA LYS A 72 -0.38 17.70 -4.15
C LYS A 72 -1.13 19.03 -4.24
N LYS A 73 -1.07 19.85 -3.19
CA LYS A 73 -1.73 21.18 -3.16
C LYS A 73 -1.08 22.18 -4.11
N LYS A 74 0.24 22.11 -4.27
CA LYS A 74 1.02 23.00 -5.15
C LYS A 74 1.09 22.52 -6.61
N GLY A 75 0.50 21.36 -6.92
CA GLY A 75 0.59 20.75 -8.25
C GLY A 75 1.99 20.20 -8.58
N GLY A 76 2.77 19.80 -7.58
CA GLY A 76 4.09 19.20 -7.77
C GLY A 76 4.03 17.76 -8.27
N VAL A 77 5.19 17.11 -8.39
CA VAL A 77 5.33 15.80 -9.04
C VAL A 77 5.60 14.66 -8.05
N ILE A 78 6.21 14.95 -6.89
CA ILE A 78 6.58 13.88 -5.94
C ILE A 78 5.37 13.11 -5.42
N HIS A 79 4.19 13.75 -5.32
CA HIS A 79 2.98 13.12 -4.81
C HIS A 79 2.41 12.04 -5.73
N LEU A 80 2.76 12.08 -7.03
CA LEU A 80 2.35 11.10 -8.03
C LEU A 80 3.18 9.82 -7.95
N ARG A 81 4.35 9.89 -7.32
CA ARG A 81 5.27 8.76 -7.25
C ARG A 81 4.73 7.69 -6.31
N LYS A 82 4.78 6.44 -6.75
CA LYS A 82 4.45 5.30 -5.90
C LYS A 82 5.49 5.18 -4.79
N LYS A 83 5.03 4.85 -3.59
CA LYS A 83 5.91 4.57 -2.45
C LYS A 83 6.78 3.37 -2.78
N ASP A 84 8.08 3.60 -2.93
CA ASP A 84 9.05 2.53 -3.07
C ASP A 84 9.25 1.87 -1.70
N VAL A 85 8.86 0.60 -1.60
CA VAL A 85 9.11 -0.21 -0.40
C VAL A 85 10.17 -1.23 -0.78
N LEU A 86 11.44 -0.89 -0.53
CA LEU A 86 12.56 -1.82 -0.71
C LEU A 86 12.41 -3.03 0.23
N LYS A 87 11.67 -4.05 -0.21
CA LYS A 87 11.64 -5.36 0.44
C LYS A 87 12.89 -6.15 0.06
N ARG A 88 14.07 -5.84 0.64
CA ARG A 88 15.34 -6.60 0.58
C ARG A 88 15.81 -7.19 -0.77
N LYS A 89 15.15 -6.92 -1.90
CA LYS A 89 15.60 -7.31 -3.23
C LYS A 89 16.44 -6.14 -3.74
N LYS A 90 17.73 -6.39 -3.91
CA LYS A 90 18.65 -5.41 -4.50
C LYS A 90 18.13 -5.07 -5.89
N CYS A 91 18.06 -3.78 -6.22
CA CYS A 91 17.88 -3.38 -7.59
C CYS A 91 19.08 -3.87 -8.40
N THR A 92 18.81 -4.56 -9.49
CA THR A 92 19.81 -4.86 -10.52
C THR A 92 19.85 -3.65 -11.45
N GLU A 93 21.02 -3.02 -11.56
CA GLU A 93 21.32 -1.95 -12.53
C GLU A 93 21.28 -2.45 -13.98
#